data_AF-A0A520BLM1-F1
#
_entry.id   AF-A0A520BLM1-F1
#
_cell.length_a   1.000
_cell.length_b   1.000
_cell.length_c   1.000
_cell.angle_alpha   90.00
_cell.angle_beta   90.00
_cell.angle_gamma   90.00
#
_symmetry.space_group_name_H-M   'P 1'
#
loop_
_entity.id
_entity.type
_entity.pdbx_description
1 polymer ?
#
loop_
_entity_poly.entity_id
_entity_poly.type
_entity_poly.pdbx_seq_one_letter_code
_entity_poly.pdbx_strand_id
1 'polypeptide(L)'
;MIIKAPEIAQGWRESITLFICPQDETRSRVWFRLAVPDLDSDDAALLDFQRTIFLQDQPVLESQQPRCLPLHDATMREVHCAADRSSAAFRRYLELIRLDYGVC
;
A
#
# COMPACT_ATOMS: atom_id res chain seq x y z
N MET A 1 -9.21 -12.23 -18.64
CA MET A 1 -9.01 -12.17 -17.18
C MET A 1 -7.60 -12.67 -16.91
N ILE A 2 -6.66 -11.77 -16.61
CA ILE A 2 -5.30 -12.19 -16.24
C ILE A 2 -5.36 -12.80 -14.83
N ILE A 3 -4.86 -14.02 -14.71
CA ILE A 3 -4.73 -14.75 -13.45
C ILE A 3 -3.32 -14.45 -12.95
N LYS A 4 -3.18 -14.15 -11.64
CA LYS A 4 -1.86 -13.96 -11.02
C LYS A 4 -0.95 -15.14 -11.41
N ALA A 5 0.19 -14.84 -12.02
CA ALA A 5 1.17 -15.87 -12.36
C ALA A 5 1.67 -16.58 -11.08
N PRO A 6 2.17 -17.82 -11.18
CA PRO A 6 2.82 -18.47 -10.05
C PRO A 6 3.95 -17.58 -9.53
N GLU A 7 4.08 -17.51 -8.20
CA GLU A 7 5.00 -16.63 -7.46
C GLU A 7 6.47 -16.76 -7.90
N ILE A 8 6.80 -17.85 -8.59
CA ILE A 8 8.06 -18.10 -9.27
C ILE A 8 7.75 -18.65 -10.67
N ALA A 9 8.08 -17.89 -11.71
CA ALA A 9 8.10 -18.37 -13.09
C ALA A 9 9.56 -18.40 -13.58
N GLN A 10 10.07 -19.59 -13.93
CA GLN A 10 11.40 -19.78 -14.51
C GLN A 10 12.56 -19.15 -13.70
N GLY A 11 12.44 -19.08 -12.37
CA GLY A 11 13.48 -18.50 -11.49
C GLY A 11 13.41 -16.98 -11.33
N TRP A 12 12.49 -16.30 -12.04
CA TRP A 12 12.20 -14.89 -11.85
C TRP A 12 11.19 -14.69 -10.71
N ARG A 13 11.37 -13.61 -9.95
CA ARG A 13 10.45 -13.20 -8.88
C ARG A 13 9.71 -11.94 -9.29
N GLU A 14 8.42 -11.92 -8.99
CA GLU A 14 7.64 -10.69 -9.06
C GLU A 14 8.17 -9.67 -8.04
N SER A 15 8.17 -8.40 -8.42
CA SER A 15 8.52 -7.30 -7.54
C SER A 15 7.60 -6.13 -7.78
N ILE A 16 6.95 -5.67 -6.72
CA ILE A 16 6.13 -4.46 -6.72
C ILE A 16 6.77 -3.43 -5.81
N THR A 17 6.90 -2.21 -6.27
CA THR A 17 7.38 -1.08 -5.48
C THR A 17 6.40 0.06 -5.57
N LEU A 18 6.02 0.61 -4.41
CA LEU A 18 5.20 1.80 -4.30
C LEU A 18 6.10 2.96 -3.89
N PHE A 19 6.11 4.01 -4.69
CA PHE A 19 6.74 5.29 -4.35
C PHE A 19 5.65 6.26 -3.91
N ILE A 20 5.74 6.76 -2.69
CA ILE A 20 4.74 7.65 -2.09
C ILE A 20 5.38 9.01 -1.86
N CYS A 21 4.82 10.07 -2.43
CA CYS A 21 5.22 11.45 -2.21
C CYS A 21 4.07 12.21 -1.51
N PRO A 22 4.22 12.56 -0.22
CA PRO A 22 3.22 13.38 0.46
C PRO A 22 3.10 14.74 -0.24
N GLN A 23 1.87 15.17 -0.48
CA GLN A 23 1.54 16.49 -1.05
C GLN A 23 1.02 17.43 0.04
N ASP A 24 0.23 16.88 0.96
CA ASP A 24 -0.18 17.48 2.23
C ASP A 24 -0.38 16.36 3.27
N GLU A 25 -0.83 16.68 4.49
CA GLU A 25 -1.03 15.71 5.58
C GLU A 25 -2.06 14.61 5.27
N THR A 26 -2.94 14.83 4.30
CA THR A 26 -4.04 13.92 3.96
C THR A 26 -4.01 13.41 2.52
N ARG A 27 -3.05 13.88 1.71
CA ARG A 27 -2.94 13.56 0.28
C ARG A 27 -1.52 13.19 -0.09
N SER A 28 -1.39 12.11 -0.84
CA SER A 28 -0.13 11.65 -1.40
C SER A 28 -0.28 11.37 -2.89
N ARG A 29 0.81 11.54 -3.64
CA ARG A 29 0.95 11.01 -5.00
C ARG A 29 1.68 9.67 -4.93
N VAL A 30 1.13 8.65 -5.60
CA VAL A 30 1.68 7.30 -5.60
C VAL A 30 2.05 6.89 -7.01
N TRP A 31 3.22 6.26 -7.16
CA TRP A 31 3.64 5.60 -8.39
C TRP A 31 3.91 4.14 -8.11
N PHE A 32 3.43 3.28 -9.02
CA PHE A 32 3.66 1.85 -8.99
C PHE A 32 4.75 1.48 -9.98
N ARG A 33 5.65 0.61 -9.54
CA ARG A 33 6.61 -0.07 -10.41
C ARG A 33 6.42 -1.56 -10.23
N LEU A 34 6.00 -2.23 -11.30
CA LEU A 34 5.87 -3.68 -11.33
C LEU A 34 6.96 -4.28 -12.21
N ALA A 35 7.59 -5.35 -11.73
CA ALA A 35 8.27 -6.31 -12.57
C ALA A 35 7.57 -7.65 -12.39
N VAL A 36 6.93 -8.11 -13.45
CA VAL A 36 6.26 -9.41 -13.53
C VAL A 36 6.97 -10.26 -14.58
N PRO A 37 7.13 -11.57 -14.36
CA PRO A 37 7.70 -12.48 -15.35
C PRO A 37 6.62 -12.90 -16.37
N ASP A 38 5.79 -11.94 -16.80
CA ASP A 38 4.78 -12.11 -17.82
C ASP A 38 5.31 -11.48 -19.11
N LEU A 39 5.77 -12.35 -20.02
CA LEU A 39 6.36 -11.96 -21.31
C LEU A 39 5.36 -12.07 -22.46
N ASP A 40 4.18 -12.61 -22.20
CA ASP A 40 3.18 -12.93 -23.23
C ASP A 40 2.03 -11.91 -23.26
N SER A 41 1.74 -11.27 -22.13
CA SER A 41 0.72 -10.20 -22.05
C SER A 41 1.18 -8.92 -22.76
N ASP A 42 0.24 -8.26 -23.44
CA ASP A 42 0.49 -6.93 -24.01
C ASP A 42 0.49 -5.82 -22.93
N ASP A 43 1.06 -4.67 -23.27
CA ASP A 43 1.18 -3.51 -22.36
C ASP A 43 -0.19 -3.05 -21.82
N ALA A 44 -1.25 -3.16 -22.62
CA ALA A 44 -2.59 -2.74 -22.22
C ALA A 44 -3.16 -3.65 -21.13
N ALA A 45 -2.95 -4.96 -21.26
CA ALA A 45 -3.38 -5.93 -20.26
C ALA A 45 -2.57 -5.82 -18.96
N LEU A 46 -1.26 -5.51 -19.05
CA LEU A 46 -0.44 -5.21 -17.88
C LEU A 46 -0.88 -3.92 -17.17
N LEU A 47 -1.24 -2.87 -17.91
CA LEU A 47 -1.79 -1.63 -17.35
C LEU A 47 -3.16 -1.84 -16.68
N ASP A 48 -4.05 -2.62 -17.28
CA ASP A 48 -5.36 -2.91 -16.71
C ASP A 48 -5.27 -3.80 -15.46
N PHE A 49 -4.30 -4.72 -15.41
CA PHE A 49 -3.98 -5.47 -14.20
C PHE A 49 -3.50 -4.54 -13.07
N GLN A 50 -2.57 -3.62 -13.37
CA GLN A 50 -2.11 -2.62 -12.41
C GLN A 50 -3.24 -1.73 -11.89
N ARG A 51 -4.10 -1.24 -12.79
CA ARG A 51 -5.28 -0.45 -12.43
C ARG A 51 -6.21 -1.22 -11.52
N THR A 52 -6.46 -2.50 -11.82
CA THR A 52 -7.35 -3.35 -11.03
C THR A 52 -6.86 -3.49 -9.59
N ILE A 53 -5.56 -3.72 -9.39
CA ILE A 53 -4.98 -3.82 -8.03
C ILE A 53 -5.15 -2.49 -7.28
N PHE A 54 -4.82 -1.37 -7.92
CA PHE A 54 -4.88 -0.06 -7.25
C PHE A 54 -6.32 0.39 -6.91
N LEU A 55 -7.25 0.17 -7.84
CA LEU A 55 -8.65 0.62 -7.68
C LEU A 55 -9.38 -0.13 -6.57
N GLN A 56 -8.87 -1.27 -6.10
CA GLN A 56 -9.42 -1.97 -4.95
C GLN A 56 -9.05 -1.30 -3.62
N ASP A 57 -7.81 -0.83 -3.49
CA ASP A 57 -7.32 -0.20 -2.27
C ASP A 57 -7.79 1.26 -2.13
N GLN A 58 -7.94 1.97 -3.25
CA GLN A 58 -8.33 3.38 -3.27
C GLN A 58 -9.61 3.69 -2.44
N PRO A 59 -10.76 3.03 -2.65
CA PRO A 59 -11.97 3.35 -1.88
C PRO A 59 -11.85 3.02 -0.39
N VAL A 60 -11.03 2.02 -0.02
CA VAL A 60 -10.75 1.69 1.38
C VAL A 60 -9.95 2.83 2.01
N LEU A 61 -8.86 3.25 1.38
CA LEU A 61 -8.02 4.35 1.88
C LEU A 61 -8.79 5.67 1.99
N GLU A 62 -9.55 6.03 0.97
CA GLU A 62 -10.27 7.31 0.92
C GLU A 62 -11.47 7.39 1.88
N SER A 63 -11.98 6.26 2.36
CA SER A 63 -13.10 6.20 3.30
C SER A 63 -12.66 6.14 4.78
N GLN A 64 -11.38 5.96 5.06
CA GLN A 64 -10.85 5.89 6.42
C GLN A 64 -11.07 7.20 7.18
N GLN A 65 -11.50 7.07 8.44
CA GLN A 65 -11.62 8.18 9.38
C GLN A 65 -11.01 7.78 10.73
N PRO A 66 -10.14 8.63 11.32
CA PRO A 66 -9.65 9.92 10.79
C PRO A 66 -8.80 9.77 9.51
N ARG A 67 -8.60 10.87 8.76
CA ARG A 67 -7.79 10.86 7.52
C ARG A 67 -6.29 10.76 7.81
N CYS A 68 -5.84 11.32 8.93
CA CYS A 68 -4.47 11.16 9.41
C CYS A 68 -4.33 9.81 10.12
N LEU A 69 -3.11 9.26 10.13
CA LEU A 69 -2.85 7.95 10.75
C LEU A 69 -2.91 8.05 12.28
N PRO A 70 -3.78 7.28 12.97
CA PRO A 70 -3.82 7.26 14.43
C PRO A 70 -2.54 6.67 15.03
N LEU A 71 -1.81 7.49 15.78
CA LEU A 71 -0.63 7.13 16.56
C LEU A 71 -0.78 7.57 18.03
N HIS A 72 -1.27 8.79 18.29
CA HIS A 72 -1.20 9.42 19.61
C HIS A 72 -2.57 9.59 20.29
N ASP A 73 -3.65 9.58 19.50
CA ASP A 73 -5.01 9.75 20.02
C ASP A 73 -5.46 8.53 20.84
N ALA A 74 -5.37 8.65 22.17
CA ALA A 74 -5.81 7.64 23.11
C ALA A 74 -7.33 7.34 23.05
N THR A 75 -8.12 8.22 22.43
CA THR A 75 -9.57 8.03 22.22
C THR A 75 -9.88 7.23 20.95
N MET A 76 -8.93 7.14 20.01
CA MET A 76 -9.07 6.44 18.73
C MET A 76 -8.10 5.25 18.64
N ARG A 77 -8.39 4.20 19.42
CA ARG A 77 -7.57 2.97 19.43
C ARG A 77 -8.04 2.00 18.37
N GLU A 78 -7.21 1.79 17.35
CA GLU A 78 -7.38 0.67 16.42
C GLU A 78 -7.28 -0.67 17.16
N VAL A 79 -8.09 -1.64 16.74
CA VAL A 79 -8.01 -3.02 17.25
C VAL A 79 -7.11 -3.81 16.31
N HIS A 80 -6.06 -4.42 16.86
CA HIS A 80 -5.11 -5.22 16.09
C HIS A 80 -5.32 -6.72 16.30
N CYS A 81 -5.20 -7.48 15.22
CA CYS A 81 -5.16 -8.93 15.22
C CYS A 81 -3.76 -9.45 14.87
N ALA A 82 -3.59 -10.78 14.82
CA ALA A 82 -2.29 -11.40 14.54
C ALA A 82 -1.71 -11.03 13.15
N ALA A 83 -2.56 -10.69 12.18
CA ALA A 83 -2.13 -10.27 10.85
C ALA A 83 -1.55 -8.85 10.82
N ASP A 84 -1.84 -8.01 11.82
CA ASP A 84 -1.47 -6.59 11.87
C ASP A 84 -0.07 -6.34 12.43
N ARG A 85 0.73 -7.38 12.64
CA ARG A 85 2.06 -7.27 13.28
C ARG A 85 2.97 -6.27 12.59
N SER A 86 2.96 -6.23 11.26
CA SER A 86 3.78 -5.31 10.46
C SER A 86 3.28 -3.87 10.57
N SER A 87 1.97 -3.64 10.49
CA SER A 87 1.38 -2.30 10.59
C SER A 87 1.52 -1.73 12.00
N ALA A 88 1.40 -2.57 13.04
CA ALA A 88 1.67 -2.20 14.43
C ALA A 88 3.16 -1.93 14.70
N ALA A 89 4.08 -2.65 14.04
CA ALA A 89 5.51 -2.34 14.09
C ALA A 89 5.83 -1.00 13.43
N PHE A 90 5.21 -0.72 12.28
CA PHE A 90 5.37 0.55 11.57
C PHE A 90 4.90 1.73 12.42
N ARG A 91 3.72 1.66 13.05
CA ARG A 91 3.22 2.72 13.95
C ARG A 91 4.18 3.02 15.10
N ARG A 92 4.68 1.99 15.80
CA ARG A 92 5.69 2.13 16.85
C ARG A 92 6.99 2.78 16.35
N TYR A 93 7.40 2.47 15.13
CA TYR A 93 8.56 3.11 14.52
C TYR A 93 8.32 4.60 14.24
N LEU A 94 7.14 4.98 13.74
CA LEU A 94 6.77 6.37 13.51
C LEU A 94 6.75 7.19 14.83
N GLU A 95 6.20 6.61 15.90
CA GLU A 95 6.25 7.18 17.25
C GLU A 95 7.70 7.37 17.73
N LEU A 96 8.57 6.36 17.53
CA LEU A 96 9.98 6.40 17.94
C LEU A 96 10.73 7.57 17.29
N ILE A 97 10.51 7.79 15.99
CA ILE A 97 11.13 8.90 15.25
C ILE A 97 10.41 10.23 15.47
N ARG A 98 9.32 10.25 16.25
CA ARG A 98 8.48 11.42 16.53
C ARG A 98 7.95 12.08 15.27
N LEU A 99 7.47 11.26 14.33
CA LEU A 99 6.79 11.79 13.16
C LEU A 99 5.48 12.45 13.60
N ASP A 100 5.30 13.72 13.24
CA ASP A 100 4.10 14.51 13.56
C ASP A 100 3.27 14.85 12.30
N TYR A 101 3.87 14.70 11.12
CA TYR A 101 3.23 15.05 9.85
C TYR A 101 2.31 13.93 9.34
N GLY A 102 1.01 14.22 9.15
CA GLY A 102 0.04 13.26 8.58
C GLY A 102 -0.42 12.17 9.57
N VAL A 103 -0.22 12.39 10.87
CA VAL A 103 -0.60 11.47 11.95
C VAL A 103 -1.48 12.21 12.97
N CYS A 104 -2.23 11.47 13.80
CA CYS A 104 -3.08 12.05 14.86
C CYS A 104 -3.04 11.24 16.15
#